data_AF-A0A6L9ZDF5-F1
#
_entry.id   AF-A0A6L9ZDF5-F1
#
_cell.length_a   1.000
_cell.length_b   1.000
_cell.length_c   1.000
_cell.angle_alpha   90.00
_cell.angle_beta   90.00
_cell.angle_gamma   90.00
#
_symmetry.space_group_name_H-M   'P 1'
#
loop_
_entity.id
_entity.type
_entity.pdbx_description
1 polymer ?
#
loop_
_entity_poly.entity_id
_entity_poly.type
_entity_poly.pdbx_seq_one_letter_code
_entity_poly.pdbx_strand_id
1 'polypeptide(L)' 'MDLRVQLAESLDETTWDLLIPHVKRDAVVVVTEGLDLLDVGVAIANDDVLSVQHWISEQLMHKPLLDQLSNWNS' A
#
# COMPACT_ATOMS: atom_id res chain seq x y z
N MET A 1 20.10 -10.54 6.43
CA MET A 1 19.75 -9.16 6.02
C MET A 1 18.31 -8.97 6.42
N ASP A 2 18.02 -7.95 7.21
CA ASP A 2 16.67 -7.73 7.76
C ASP A 2 15.74 -7.18 6.66
N LEU A 3 14.60 -7.82 6.44
CA LEU A 3 13.62 -7.41 5.43
C LEU A 3 13.07 -6.02 5.72
N ARG A 4 12.83 -5.70 7.00
CA ARG A 4 12.31 -4.38 7.40
C ARG A 4 13.29 -3.27 7.05
N VAL A 5 14.59 -3.49 7.24
CA VAL A 5 15.63 -2.51 6.91
C VAL A 5 15.65 -2.24 5.40
N GLN A 6 15.61 -3.29 4.58
CA GLN A 6 15.59 -3.15 3.12
C GLN A 6 14.37 -2.38 2.62
N LEU A 7 13.19 -2.67 3.18
CA LEU A 7 11.96 -1.99 2.80
C LEU A 7 11.99 -0.51 3.22
N ALA A 8 12.50 -0.21 4.41
CA ALA A 8 12.64 1.16 4.90
C ALA A 8 13.58 2.00 4.02
N GLU A 9 14.66 1.41 3.52
CA GLU A 9 15.59 2.08 2.59
C GLU A 9 14.96 2.33 1.21
N SER A 10 13.96 1.52 0.81
CA SER A 10 13.25 1.67 -0.45
C SER A 10 12.01 2.59 -0.37
N LEU A 11 11.62 2.99 0.84
CA LEU A 11 10.47 3.86 1.05
C LEU A 11 10.83 5.26 0.57
N ASP A 12 10.12 5.74 -0.44
CA ASP A 12 10.36 7.05 -1.05
C ASP A 12 9.06 7.65 -1.57
N GLU A 13 9.06 8.96 -1.75
CA GLU A 13 7.97 9.68 -2.39
C GLU A 13 8.03 9.49 -3.90
N THR A 14 6.87 9.39 -4.56
CA THR A 14 6.81 9.21 -6.01
C THR A 14 5.65 9.96 -6.63
N THR A 15 5.71 10.17 -7.95
CA THR A 15 4.64 10.82 -8.70
C THR A 15 3.58 9.82 -9.12
N TRP A 16 2.34 10.30 -9.25
CA TRP A 16 1.22 9.48 -9.68
C TRP A 16 1.45 8.78 -11.03
N ASP A 17 2.11 9.47 -11.98
CA ASP A 17 2.41 8.92 -13.31
C ASP A 17 3.17 7.59 -13.27
N LEU A 18 4.04 7.40 -12.27
CA LEU A 18 4.81 6.18 -12.07
C LEU A 18 3.97 5.04 -11.47
N LEU A 19 2.86 5.35 -10.80
CA LEU A 19 1.96 4.38 -10.18
C LEU A 19 0.90 3.83 -11.15
N ILE A 20 0.55 4.57 -12.21
CA ILE A 20 -0.44 4.15 -13.23
C ILE A 20 -0.25 2.70 -13.72
N PRO A 21 0.95 2.22 -14.10
CA PRO A 21 1.12 0.84 -14.55
C PRO A 21 0.84 -0.19 -13.43
N HIS A 22 1.05 0.17 -12.17
CA HIS A 22 0.78 -0.69 -11.01
C HIS A 22 -0.72 -0.73 -10.68
N VAL A 23 -1.41 0.41 -10.80
CA VAL A 23 -2.87 0.50 -10.63
C VAL A 23 -3.57 -0.38 -11.67
N LYS A 24 -3.14 -0.31 -12.94
CA LYS A 24 -3.70 -1.14 -14.03
C LYS A 24 -3.53 -2.65 -13.81
N ARG A 25 -2.55 -3.05 -13.00
CA ARG A 25 -2.28 -4.45 -12.63
C ARG A 25 -2.96 -4.86 -11.33
N ASP A 26 -3.78 -3.98 -10.74
CA ASP A 26 -4.35 -4.16 -9.42
C ASP A 26 -3.28 -4.46 -8.35
N ALA A 27 -2.14 -3.76 -8.41
CA ALA A 27 -1.01 -3.93 -7.49
C ALA A 27 -0.85 -2.78 -6.49
N VAL A 28 -1.76 -1.80 -6.49
CA VAL A 28 -1.75 -0.67 -5.56
C VAL A 28 -2.69 -0.92 -4.41
N VAL A 29 -2.26 -0.56 -3.21
CA VAL A 29 -3.03 -0.59 -1.97
C VAL A 29 -2.96 0.80 -1.35
N VAL A 30 -4.10 1.29 -0.88
CA VAL A 30 -4.22 2.54 -0.14
C VAL A 30 -4.22 2.20 1.34
N VAL A 31 -3.39 2.89 2.10
CA VAL A 31 -3.26 2.75 3.55
C VAL A 31 -3.70 4.06 4.20
N THR A 32 -4.52 3.97 5.24
CA THR A 32 -4.98 5.14 6.00
C THR A 32 -3.86 5.72 6.85
N GLU A 33 -3.95 7.01 7.21
CA GLU A 33 -2.93 7.72 8.01
C GLU A 33 -2.67 7.10 9.40
N GLY A 34 -3.59 6.28 9.91
CA GLY A 34 -3.45 5.57 11.19
C GLY A 34 -2.54 4.33 11.13
N LEU A 35 -2.07 3.94 9.93
CA LEU A 35 -1.17 2.81 9.71
C LEU A 35 0.13 3.27 9.08
N ASP A 36 1.23 2.69 9.54
CA ASP A 36 2.55 2.92 9.00
C ASP A 36 2.78 2.07 7.73
N LEU A 37 3.26 2.71 6.66
CA LEU A 37 3.49 2.04 5.36
C LEU A 37 4.55 0.95 5.45
N LEU A 38 5.56 1.11 6.30
CA LEU A 38 6.61 0.12 6.49
C LEU A 38 6.06 -1.11 7.22
N ASP A 39 5.23 -0.91 8.25
CA ASP A 39 4.56 -2.01 8.95
C ASP A 39 3.64 -2.80 8.01
N VAL A 40 2.85 -2.11 7.18
CA VAL A 40 2.00 -2.76 6.17
C VAL A 40 2.84 -3.51 5.14
N GLY A 41 3.91 -2.89 4.63
CA GLY A 41 4.81 -3.51 3.66
C GLY A 41 5.49 -4.77 4.19
N VAL A 42 5.94 -4.75 5.44
CA VAL A 42 6.55 -5.92 6.12
C VAL A 42 5.52 -7.03 6.32
N ALA A 43 4.30 -6.71 6.73
CA ALA A 43 3.23 -7.71 6.92
C ALA A 43 2.87 -8.39 5.59
N ILE A 44 2.72 -7.63 4.50
CA ILE A 44 2.43 -8.18 3.17
C ILE A 44 3.59 -9.07 2.69
N ALA A 45 4.83 -8.60 2.81
CA ALA A 45 5.99 -9.35 2.33
C ALA A 45 6.25 -10.66 3.10
N ASN A 46 5.79 -10.75 4.37
CA ASN A 46 5.87 -11.95 5.19
C ASN A 46 4.63 -12.85 5.12
N ASP A 47 3.64 -12.50 4.29
CA ASP A 47 2.36 -13.22 4.21
C ASP A 47 1.64 -13.28 5.58
N ASP A 48 1.70 -12.18 6.36
CA ASP A 48 0.95 -12.05 7.62
C ASP A 48 -0.54 -11.79 7.36
N VAL A 49 -1.23 -12.86 6.99
CA VAL A 49 -2.65 -12.87 6.63
C VAL A 49 -3.52 -12.34 7.78
N LEU A 50 -3.15 -12.57 9.04
CA LEU A 50 -3.97 -12.16 10.19
C LEU A 50 -3.99 -10.64 10.33
N SER A 51 -2.82 -10.00 10.30
CA SER A 51 -2.72 -8.54 10.38
C SER A 51 -3.37 -7.88 9.17
N VAL A 52 -3.09 -8.39 7.96
CA VAL A 52 -3.64 -7.84 6.72
C VAL A 52 -5.17 -7.97 6.67
N GLN A 53 -5.74 -9.12 7.04
CA GLN A 53 -7.20 -9.28 7.07
C GLN A 53 -7.85 -8.35 8.10
N HIS A 54 -7.23 -8.15 9.27
CA HIS A 54 -7.74 -7.24 10.28
C HIS A 54 -7.80 -5.79 9.76
N TRP A 55 -6.75 -5.31 9.10
CA TRP A 55 -6.75 -3.96 8.53
C TRP A 55 -7.75 -3.79 7.39
N ILE A 56 -7.97 -4.84 6.58
CA ILE A 56 -9.01 -4.84 5.55
C ILE A 56 -10.41 -4.77 6.20
N SER A 57 -10.67 -5.56 7.26
CA SER A 57 -11.98 -5.56 7.92
C SER A 57 -12.31 -4.24 8.61
N GLU A 58 -11.29 -3.58 9.17
CA GLU A 58 -11.39 -2.27 9.81
C GLU A 58 -11.31 -1.09 8.81
N GLN A 59 -11.24 -1.38 7.50
CA GLN A 59 -11.11 -0.36 6.43
C GLN A 59 -9.87 0.52 6.54
N LEU A 60 -8.83 0.05 7.24
CA LEU A 60 -7.56 0.76 7.42
C LEU A 60 -6.63 0.60 6.21
N MET A 61 -6.87 -0.42 5.38
CA MET A 61 -6.24 -0.59 4.08
C MET A 61 -7.27 -1.08 3.05
N HIS A 62 -7.17 -0.60 1.81
CA HIS A 62 -8.11 -0.99 0.75
C HIS A 62 -7.51 -0.80 -0.64
N LYS A 63 -8.20 -1.31 -1.66
CA LYS A 63 -7.87 -0.99 -3.05
C LYS A 63 -8.31 0.44 -3.39
N PRO A 64 -7.58 1.17 -4.25
CA PRO A 64 -8.02 2.49 -4.71
C PRO A 64 -9.45 2.46 -5.22
N LEU A 65 -10.29 3.37 -4.72
CA LEU A 65 -11.67 3.51 -5.20
C LEU A 65 -11.69 4.19 -6.57
N LEU A 66 -12.73 3.91 -7.37
CA LEU A 66 -12.89 4.57 -8.69
C LEU A 66 -12.85 6.09 -8.58
N ASP A 67 -13.52 6.67 -7.58
CA ASP A 67 -13.54 8.12 -7.35
C ASP A 67 -12.14 8.66 -6.99
N GLN A 68 -11.36 7.92 -6.19
CA GLN A 68 -9.97 8.29 -5.88
C GLN A 68 -9.09 8.25 -7.13
N LEU A 69 -9.22 7.20 -7.93
CA LEU A 69 -8.49 7.08 -9.19
C LEU A 69 -8.86 8.21 -10.15
N SER A 70 -10.12 8.58 -10.26
CA SER A 70 -10.55 9.72 -11.06
C SER A 70 -9.94 11.04 -10.56
N ASN A 71 -9.93 11.26 -9.24
CA ASN A 71 -9.33 12.46 -8.64
C ASN A 71 -7.82 12.55 -8.88
N TRP A 72 -7.08 11.44 -8.82
CA TRP A 72 -5.63 11.43 -9.05
C TRP A 72 -5.25 11.55 -10.54
N ASN A 73 -6.15 11.16 -11.45
CA ASN A 73 -5.96 11.27 -12.90
C ASN A 73 -6.46 12.61 -13.50
N SER A 74 -7.00 13.52 -12.68
CA SER A 74 -7.53 14.83 -13.12
C SER A 74 -6.47 15.91 -13.07
#